data_AF-A0A0K8PZY9-F1
#
_entry.id   AF-A0A0K8PZY9-F1
#
_cell.length_a   1.000
_cell.length_b   1.000
_cell.length_c   1.000
_cell.angle_alpha   90.00
_cell.angle_beta   90.00
_cell.angle_gamma   90.00
#
_symmetry.space_group_name_H-M   'P 1'
#
loop_
_entity.id
_entity.type
_entity.pdbx_description
1 polymer ?
#
loop_
_entity_poly.entity_id
_entity_poly.type
_entity_poly.pdbx_seq_one_letter_code
_entity_poly.pdbx_strand_id
1 'polypeptide(L)'
;MDSSQAAAQRVLAELAEVNAKIKEARQMAKDVAEQNDEWRAAQEEIKALTEKRAVAKKLLEADKDYQVASSNLEELRYKKKDLEEIMSHHLVSYFADTQETQIVDHQGETRQVVVTAKVGKLEGLGRL
;
A
#
# COMPACT_ATOMS: atom_id res chain seq x y z
N MET A 1 -10.94 -48.97 -5.46
CA MET A 1 -10.82 -47.51 -5.25
C MET A 1 -9.54 -47.26 -4.49
N ASP A 2 -8.71 -46.33 -4.95
CA ASP A 2 -7.40 -46.05 -4.35
C ASP A 2 -7.56 -45.51 -2.92
N SER A 3 -6.77 -46.02 -1.96
CA SER A 3 -6.91 -45.68 -0.54
C SER A 3 -6.63 -44.20 -0.26
N SER A 4 -5.79 -43.60 -1.11
CA SER A 4 -5.49 -42.17 -1.14
C SER A 4 -6.72 -41.32 -1.48
N GLN A 5 -7.54 -41.77 -2.44
CA GLN A 5 -8.75 -41.07 -2.88
C GLN A 5 -9.85 -41.13 -1.82
N ALA A 6 -10.02 -42.28 -1.16
CA ALA A 6 -10.97 -42.43 -0.05
C ALA A 6 -10.56 -41.56 1.16
N ALA A 7 -9.26 -41.48 1.47
CA ALA A 7 -8.75 -40.59 2.51
C ALA A 7 -8.99 -39.11 2.18
N ALA A 8 -8.73 -38.69 0.94
CA ALA A 8 -8.99 -37.32 0.50
C ALA A 8 -10.47 -36.93 0.60
N GLN A 9 -11.39 -37.82 0.20
CA GLN A 9 -12.83 -37.57 0.31
C GLN A 9 -13.29 -37.42 1.77
N ARG A 10 -12.76 -38.24 2.68
CA ARG A 10 -13.04 -38.12 4.12
C ARG A 10 -12.57 -36.79 4.67
N VAL A 11 -11.35 -36.36 4.35
CA VAL A 11 -10.79 -35.09 4.82
C VAL A 11 -11.58 -33.90 4.23
N LEU A 12 -12.01 -33.97 2.97
CA LEU A 12 -12.86 -32.92 2.38
C LEU A 12 -14.21 -32.78 3.07
N ALA A 13 -14.83 -33.90 3.47
CA ALA A 13 -16.07 -33.87 4.23
C ALA A 13 -15.87 -33.26 5.63
N GLU A 14 -14.78 -33.62 6.30
CA GLU A 14 -14.43 -33.06 7.62
C GLU A 14 -14.12 -31.56 7.53
N LEU A 15 -13.41 -31.10 6.50
CA LEU A 15 -13.17 -29.68 6.25
C LEU A 15 -14.48 -28.92 6.01
N ALA A 16 -15.43 -29.49 5.26
CA ALA A 16 -16.73 -28.87 5.04
C ALA A 16 -17.51 -28.72 6.36
N GLU A 17 -17.48 -29.74 7.21
CA GLU A 17 -18.12 -29.71 8.53
C GLU A 17 -17.47 -28.70 9.47
N VAL A 18 -16.13 -28.67 9.54
CA VAL A 18 -15.39 -27.69 10.35
C VAL A 18 -15.66 -26.27 9.87
N ASN A 19 -15.71 -26.02 8.56
CA ASN A 19 -16.05 -24.71 8.01
C ASN A 19 -17.48 -24.27 8.37
N ALA A 20 -18.44 -25.20 8.38
CA ALA A 20 -19.79 -24.90 8.84
C ALA A 20 -19.81 -24.51 10.32
N LYS A 21 -19.11 -25.28 11.18
CA LYS A 21 -18.98 -24.99 12.62
C LYS A 21 -18.28 -23.65 12.88
N ILE A 22 -17.24 -23.31 12.11
CA ILE A 22 -16.57 -22.00 12.20
C ILE A 22 -17.57 -20.88 11.88
N LYS A 23 -18.39 -21.04 10.83
CA LYS A 23 -19.39 -20.04 10.46
C LYS A 23 -20.42 -19.85 11.56
N GLU A 24 -20.91 -20.93 12.16
CA GLU A 24 -21.85 -20.89 13.29
C GLU A 24 -21.22 -20.23 14.52
N ALA A 25 -20.01 -20.63 14.90
CA ALA A 25 -19.31 -20.05 16.04
C ALA A 25 -19.05 -18.54 15.87
N ARG A 26 -18.74 -18.10 14.64
CA ARG A 26 -18.61 -16.67 14.32
C ARG A 26 -19.93 -15.93 14.49
N GLN A 27 -21.04 -16.52 14.07
CA GLN A 27 -22.36 -15.90 14.24
C GLN A 27 -22.72 -15.80 15.73
N MET A 28 -22.52 -16.87 16.50
CA MET A 28 -22.78 -16.85 17.95
C MET A 28 -21.91 -15.79 18.65
N ALA A 29 -20.62 -15.71 18.33
CA ALA A 29 -19.73 -14.71 18.89
C ALA A 29 -20.19 -13.28 18.56
N LYS A 30 -20.68 -13.06 17.32
CA LYS A 30 -21.27 -11.79 16.91
C LYS A 30 -22.53 -11.47 17.73
N ASP A 31 -23.44 -12.43 17.88
CA ASP A 31 -24.69 -12.24 18.63
C ASP A 31 -24.41 -11.91 20.11
N VAL A 32 -23.44 -12.59 20.73
CA VAL A 32 -22.99 -12.31 22.10
C VAL A 32 -22.41 -10.90 22.21
N ALA A 33 -21.59 -10.48 21.25
CA ALA A 33 -21.05 -9.14 21.23
C ALA A 33 -22.15 -8.08 21.04
N GLU A 34 -23.14 -8.32 20.18
CA GLU A 34 -24.26 -7.41 19.95
C GLU A 34 -25.21 -7.30 21.16
N GLN A 35 -25.25 -8.29 22.05
CA GLN A 35 -26.00 -8.23 23.30
C GLN A 35 -25.23 -7.55 24.44
N ASN A 36 -23.93 -7.30 24.26
CA ASN A 36 -23.11 -6.61 25.25
C ASN A 36 -23.26 -5.09 25.08
N ASP A 37 -23.87 -4.45 26.08
CA ASP A 37 -24.16 -3.01 26.06
C ASP A 37 -22.89 -2.15 26.02
N GLU A 38 -21.81 -2.56 26.70
CA GLU A 38 -20.52 -1.84 26.69
C GLU A 38 -19.87 -1.89 25.30
N TRP A 39 -19.90 -3.05 24.66
CA TRP A 39 -19.40 -3.23 23.30
C TRP A 39 -20.20 -2.40 22.30
N ARG A 40 -21.53 -2.38 22.42
CA ARG A 40 -22.39 -1.54 21.57
C ARG A 40 -22.11 -0.06 21.77
N ALA A 41 -22.00 0.40 23.02
CA ALA A 41 -21.69 1.79 23.33
C ALA A 41 -20.33 2.20 22.73
N ALA A 42 -19.30 1.35 22.88
CA ALA A 42 -18.00 1.58 22.26
C ALA A 42 -18.05 1.64 20.72
N GLN A 43 -18.84 0.77 20.08
CA GLN A 43 -19.04 0.81 18.63
C GLN A 43 -19.73 2.09 18.16
N GLU A 44 -20.72 2.58 18.90
CA GLU A 44 -21.38 3.86 18.60
C GLU A 44 -20.44 5.04 18.81
N GLU A 45 -19.62 5.02 19.86
CA GLU A 45 -18.60 6.04 20.10
C GLU A 45 -17.55 6.07 18.97
N ILE A 46 -17.07 4.92 18.50
CA ILE A 46 -16.15 4.82 17.36
C ILE A 46 -16.78 5.41 16.10
N LYS A 47 -18.06 5.13 15.83
CA LYS A 47 -18.78 5.71 14.68
C LYS A 47 -18.84 7.22 14.80
N ALA A 48 -19.25 7.74 15.96
CA ALA A 48 -19.35 9.18 16.21
C ALA A 48 -17.97 9.88 16.09
N LEU A 49 -16.90 9.28 16.63
CA LEU A 49 -15.55 9.80 16.49
C LEU A 49 -15.07 9.76 15.03
N THR A 50 -15.43 8.72 14.28
CA THR A 50 -15.11 8.61 12.85
C THR A 50 -15.80 9.71 12.04
N GLU A 51 -17.07 9.98 12.32
CA GLU A 51 -17.83 11.07 11.70
C GLU A 51 -17.23 12.43 12.04
N LYS A 52 -16.93 12.68 13.33
CA LYS A 52 -16.24 13.90 13.79
C LYS A 52 -14.90 14.09 13.08
N ARG A 53 -14.11 13.02 12.95
CA ARG A 53 -12.83 13.05 12.22
C ARG A 53 -13.05 13.39 10.75
N ALA A 54 -14.07 12.83 10.10
CA ALA A 54 -14.37 13.12 8.70
C ALA A 54 -14.75 14.60 8.50
N VAL A 55 -15.55 15.17 9.40
CA VAL A 55 -15.90 16.60 9.39
C VAL A 55 -14.65 17.46 9.64
N ALA A 56 -13.86 17.15 10.66
CA ALA A 56 -12.63 17.87 10.96
C ALA A 56 -11.63 17.83 9.80
N LYS A 57 -11.51 16.69 9.13
CA LYS A 57 -10.69 16.54 7.92
C LYS A 57 -11.19 17.44 6.79
N LYS A 58 -12.50 17.48 6.52
CA LYS A 58 -13.07 18.38 5.49
C LYS A 58 -12.84 19.86 5.83
N LEU A 59 -12.94 20.23 7.10
CA LEU A 59 -12.66 21.59 7.54
C LEU A 59 -11.18 21.93 7.36
N LEU A 60 -10.28 21.01 7.71
CA LEU A 60 -8.85 21.17 7.47
C LEU A 60 -8.53 21.27 5.98
N GLU A 61 -9.15 20.47 5.12
CA GLU A 61 -8.98 20.53 3.66
C GLU A 61 -9.54 21.84 3.05
N ALA A 62 -10.51 22.47 3.71
CA ALA A 62 -11.03 23.78 3.34
C ALA A 62 -10.21 24.95 3.91
N ASP A 63 -9.32 24.68 4.87
CA ASP A 63 -8.46 25.69 5.48
C ASP A 63 -7.41 26.17 4.48
N LYS A 64 -7.25 27.50 4.39
CA LYS A 64 -6.36 28.12 3.39
C LYS A 64 -4.89 27.83 3.67
N ASP A 65 -4.48 27.83 4.94
CA ASP A 65 -3.09 27.59 5.29
C ASP A 65 -2.71 26.14 5.00
N TYR A 66 -3.63 25.20 5.27
CA TYR A 66 -3.48 23.81 4.89
C TYR A 66 -3.40 23.63 3.36
N GLN A 67 -4.26 24.31 2.60
CA GLN A 67 -4.22 24.25 1.12
C GLN A 67 -2.90 24.77 0.56
N VAL A 68 -2.41 25.90 1.08
CA VAL A 68 -1.10 26.46 0.68
C VAL A 68 0.03 25.49 0.99
N ALA A 69 0.05 24.94 2.21
CA ALA A 69 1.05 23.94 2.59
C ALA A 69 0.99 22.67 1.72
N SER A 70 -0.21 22.20 1.41
CA SER A 70 -0.43 21.02 0.55
C SER A 70 0.04 21.27 -0.88
N SER A 71 -0.30 22.43 -1.46
CA SER A 71 0.15 22.83 -2.80
C SER A 71 1.68 22.93 -2.86
N ASN A 72 2.29 23.61 -1.89
CA ASN A 72 3.75 23.72 -1.81
C ASN A 72 4.43 22.35 -1.70
N LEU A 73 3.85 21.42 -0.93
CA LEU A 73 4.37 20.06 -0.81
C LEU A 73 4.30 19.31 -2.15
N GLU A 74 3.20 19.48 -2.89
CA GLU A 74 3.02 18.87 -4.20
C GLU A 74 4.01 19.44 -5.22
N GLU A 75 4.19 20.75 -5.27
CA GLU A 75 5.20 21.41 -6.11
C GLU A 75 6.62 20.92 -5.80
N LEU A 76 6.98 20.80 -4.52
CA LEU A 76 8.28 20.28 -4.11
C LEU A 76 8.46 18.81 -4.52
N ARG A 77 7.40 17.99 -4.49
CA ARG A 77 7.45 16.60 -4.97
C ARG A 77 7.65 16.53 -6.49
N TYR A 78 6.95 17.36 -7.25
CA TYR A 78 7.14 17.46 -8.70
C TYR A 78 8.56 17.91 -9.04
N LYS A 79 9.03 18.97 -8.41
CA LYS A 79 10.40 19.48 -8.60
C LYS A 79 11.45 18.43 -8.23
N LYS A 80 11.24 17.70 -7.13
CA LYS A 80 12.13 16.59 -6.74
C LYS A 80 12.19 15.52 -7.83
N LYS A 81 11.04 15.07 -8.34
CA LYS A 81 10.97 14.04 -9.37
C LYS A 81 11.68 14.47 -10.66
N ASP A 82 11.46 15.71 -11.09
CA ASP A 82 12.12 16.29 -12.26
C ASP A 82 13.64 16.33 -12.09
N LEU A 83 14.12 16.78 -10.92
CA LEU A 83 15.56 16.78 -10.60
C LEU A 83 16.15 15.36 -10.54
N GLU A 84 15.41 14.39 -10.00
CA GLU A 84 15.82 12.97 -9.99
C GLU A 84 15.93 12.40 -11.41
N GLU A 85 15.01 12.77 -12.31
CA GLU A 85 15.03 12.36 -13.71
C GLU A 85 16.21 13.00 -14.47
N ILE A 86 16.42 14.31 -14.31
CA ILE A 86 17.58 15.03 -14.86
C ILE A 86 18.88 14.41 -14.35
N MET A 87 18.99 14.17 -13.05
CA MET A 87 20.15 13.52 -12.45
C MET A 87 20.37 12.12 -13.03
N SER A 88 19.31 11.32 -13.17
CA SER A 88 19.41 9.99 -13.78
C SER A 88 19.97 10.05 -15.20
N HIS A 89 19.53 11.00 -16.03
CA HIS A 89 20.07 11.19 -17.37
C HIS A 89 21.56 11.52 -17.33
N HIS A 90 21.96 12.46 -16.47
CA HIS A 90 23.37 12.82 -16.32
C HIS A 90 24.24 11.67 -15.80
N LEU A 91 23.75 10.88 -14.86
CA LEU A 91 24.50 9.72 -14.33
C LEU A 91 24.68 8.62 -15.37
N VAL A 92 23.65 8.38 -16.20
CA VAL A 92 23.75 7.42 -17.31
C VAL A 92 24.76 7.91 -18.35
N SER A 93 24.71 9.19 -18.75
CA SER A 93 25.68 9.77 -19.68
C SER A 93 27.10 9.76 -19.12
N TYR A 94 27.27 10.14 -17.84
CA TYR A 94 28.56 10.10 -17.16
C TYR A 94 29.17 8.70 -17.19
N PHE A 95 28.39 7.68 -16.81
CA PHE A 95 28.84 6.29 -16.86
C PHE A 95 29.16 5.84 -18.30
N ALA A 96 28.36 6.25 -19.29
CA ALA A 96 28.62 5.91 -20.69
C ALA A 96 29.96 6.48 -21.18
N ASP A 97 30.27 7.73 -20.82
CA ASP A 97 31.45 8.46 -21.29
C ASP A 97 32.73 8.07 -20.53
N THR A 98 32.67 7.88 -19.21
CA THR A 98 33.85 7.68 -18.36
C THR A 98 34.03 6.25 -17.89
N GLN A 99 32.98 5.41 -17.93
CA GLN A 99 32.90 4.11 -17.26
C GLN A 99 33.11 4.17 -15.73
N GLU A 100 33.08 5.37 -15.14
CA GLU A 100 33.23 5.55 -13.70
C GLU A 100 31.90 5.35 -12.98
N THR A 101 31.97 4.71 -11.81
CA THR A 101 30.81 4.40 -10.96
C THR A 101 30.85 5.16 -9.63
N GLN A 102 31.61 6.25 -9.59
CA GLN A 102 31.76 7.09 -8.41
C GLN A 102 31.63 8.55 -8.80
N ILE A 103 30.95 9.33 -7.97
CA ILE A 103 30.85 10.78 -8.08
C ILE A 103 31.14 11.40 -6.72
N VAL A 104 31.70 12.60 -6.71
CA VAL A 104 31.85 13.38 -5.49
C VAL A 104 30.69 14.36 -5.43
N ASP A 105 29.95 14.36 -4.33
CA ASP A 105 28.84 15.28 -4.15
C ASP A 105 29.30 16.69 -3.73
N HIS A 106 28.35 17.61 -3.60
CA HIS A 106 28.64 18.99 -3.22
C HIS A 106 29.18 19.16 -1.79
N GLN A 107 29.19 18.10 -0.97
CA GLN A 107 29.77 18.08 0.38
C GLN A 107 31.16 17.42 0.39
N GLY A 108 31.64 16.95 -0.76
CA GLY A 108 32.91 16.24 -0.87
C GLY A 108 32.82 14.76 -0.54
N GLU A 109 31.61 14.20 -0.40
CA GLU A 109 31.43 12.77 -0.16
C GLU A 109 31.41 11.98 -1.47
N THR A 110 32.18 10.90 -1.53
CA THR A 110 32.16 9.98 -2.66
C THR A 110 30.92 9.08 -2.58
N ARG A 111 30.07 9.16 -3.61
CA ARG A 111 28.87 8.34 -3.77
C ARG A 111 29.04 7.35 -4.90
N GLN A 112 28.52 6.14 -4.71
CA GLN A 112 28.48 5.11 -5.74
C GLN A 112 27.30 5.34 -6.70
N VAL A 113 27.58 5.29 -7.99
CA VAL A 113 26.58 5.28 -9.06
C VAL A 113 26.20 3.84 -9.36
N VAL A 114 24.92 3.51 -9.24
CA VAL A 114 24.37 2.19 -9.54
C VAL A 114 23.38 2.31 -10.71
N VAL A 115 23.78 1.82 -11.88
CA VAL A 115 22.90 1.78 -13.05
C VAL A 115 22.07 0.49 -12.99
N THR A 116 20.74 0.63 -12.89
CA THR A 116 19.82 -0.52 -12.94
C THR A 116 18.92 -0.42 -14.17
N ALA A 117 18.92 -1.46 -15.00
CA ALA A 117 17.97 -1.61 -16.09
C ALA A 117 16.84 -2.54 -15.65
N LYS A 118 15.58 -2.12 -15.86
CA LYS A 118 14.40 -2.96 -15.65
C LYS A 118 13.69 -3.15 -16.98
N VAL A 119 13.41 -4.41 -17.33
CA VAL A 119 12.59 -4.75 -18.51
C VAL A 119 11.12 -4.65 -18.11
N GLY A 120 10.39 -3.72 -18.73
CA GLY A 120 8.95 -3.58 -18.57
C GLY A 120 8.16 -4.43 -19.56
N LYS A 121 6.91 -4.77 -19.22
CA LYS A 121 5.98 -5.39 -20.15
C LYS A 121 5.42 -4.31 -21.09
N LEU A 122 5.44 -4.55 -22.40
CA LEU A 122 4.77 -3.70 -23.40
C LEU A 122 3.25 -3.78 -23.21
N GLU A 123 2.68 -2.89 -22.39
CA GLU A 123 1.24 -2.61 -22.46
C GLU A 123 1.02 -1.64 -23.62
N GLY A 124 0.76 -2.17 -24.82
CA GLY A 124 0.45 -1.29 -25.96
C GLY A 124 0.52 -1.87 -27.38
N LEU A 125 0.94 -3.13 -27.61
CA LEU A 125 0.78 -3.76 -28.93
C LEU A 125 -0.40 -4.72 -28.91
N GLY A 126 -1.59 -4.12 -28.95
CA GLY A 126 -2.80 -4.82 -29.37
C GLY A 126 -2.60 -5.40 -30.77
N ARG A 127 -3.04 -6.66 -30.89
CA ARG A 127 -3.26 -7.42 -32.13
C ARG A 127 -3.40 -6.54 -33.39
N LEU A 128 -2.56 -6.83 -34.39
CA LEU A 128 -2.95 -6.81 -35.79
C LEU A 128 -2.97 -8.26 -36.28
#